data_AF-A0A356DZC2-F1
#
_entry.id   AF-A0A356DZC2-F1
#
_cell.length_a   1.000
_cell.length_b   1.000
_cell.length_c   1.000
_cell.angle_alpha   90.00
_cell.angle_beta   90.00
_cell.angle_gamma   90.00
#
_symmetry.space_group_name_H-M   'P 1'
#
loop_
_entity.id
_entity.type
_entity.pdbx_description
1 polymer ?
#
loop_
_entity_poly.entity_id
_entity_poly.type
_entity_poly.pdbx_seq_one_letter_code
_entity_poly.pdbx_strand_id
1 'polypeptide(L)'
;MKSSKRSLLALKLLCDTLAILLSWLLAGYLRFYVIPGGVRASFTLFLQISVLVVAYTLFFISRNGLYVEDLEHSWRKETNKLIFSAFEGFLLLVITLYFGFSAKVSRLAIGLHFILIIIFLVTERTFISAYIRSCCRKGKYNRKILLVGYG
;
A
#
# COMPACT_ATOMS: atom_id res chain seq x y z
N MET A 1 22.42 0.62 15.39
CA MET A 1 21.63 1.45 14.43
C MET A 1 21.05 0.68 13.23
N LYS A 2 21.60 -0.48 12.80
CA LYS A 2 21.05 -1.31 11.68
C LYS A 2 19.72 -2.04 12.00
N SER A 3 19.52 -2.49 13.24
CA SER A 3 18.31 -3.24 13.64
C SER A 3 17.03 -2.39 13.61
N SER A 4 17.09 -1.16 14.15
CA SER A 4 15.94 -0.24 14.20
C SER A 4 15.37 0.12 12.82
N LYS A 5 16.25 0.20 11.80
CA LYS A 5 15.86 0.44 10.41
C LYS A 5 15.11 -0.75 9.81
N ARG A 6 15.62 -1.97 10.03
CA ARG A 6 14.96 -3.19 9.54
C ARG A 6 13.58 -3.38 10.17
N SER A 7 13.42 -3.06 11.46
CA SER A 7 12.11 -3.13 12.12
C SER A 7 11.11 -2.10 11.57
N LEU A 8 11.55 -0.89 11.22
CA LEU A 8 10.68 0.12 10.59
C LEU A 8 10.26 -0.29 9.18
N LEU A 9 11.18 -0.86 8.40
CA LEU A 9 10.88 -1.39 7.08
C LEU A 9 9.91 -2.56 7.14
N ALA A 10 10.11 -3.49 8.06
CA ALA A 10 9.19 -4.60 8.28
C ALA A 10 7.81 -4.11 8.72
N LEU A 11 7.74 -3.10 9.59
CA LEU A 11 6.47 -2.50 10.01
C LEU A 11 5.74 -1.85 8.82
N LYS A 12 6.45 -1.07 7.98
CA LYS A 12 5.88 -0.47 6.77
C LYS A 12 5.34 -1.54 5.83
N LEU A 13 6.14 -2.57 5.55
CA LEU A 13 5.74 -3.66 4.67
C LEU A 13 4.50 -4.40 5.21
N LEU A 14 4.46 -4.70 6.51
CA LEU A 14 3.31 -5.35 7.15
C LEU A 14 2.06 -4.49 7.07
N CYS A 15 2.16 -3.20 7.40
CA CYS A 15 1.02 -2.29 7.31
C CYS A 15 0.55 -2.14 5.84
N ASP A 16 1.47 -1.98 4.89
CA ASP A 16 1.14 -1.90 3.46
C ASP A 16 0.39 -3.18 3.01
N THR A 17 0.89 -4.36 3.40
CA THR A 17 0.23 -5.65 3.06
C THR A 17 -1.19 -5.74 3.63
N LEU A 18 -1.38 -5.30 4.87
CA LEU A 18 -2.69 -5.31 5.54
C LEU A 18 -3.63 -4.32 4.88
N ALA A 19 -3.17 -3.12 4.54
CA ALA A 19 -3.95 -2.11 3.84
C ALA A 19 -4.43 -2.60 2.46
N ILE A 20 -3.55 -3.27 1.71
CA ILE A 20 -3.90 -3.84 0.40
C ILE A 20 -4.95 -4.95 0.57
N LEU A 21 -4.72 -5.89 1.50
CA LEU A 21 -5.65 -6.99 1.77
C LEU A 21 -7.02 -6.48 2.23
N LEU A 22 -7.04 -5.55 3.17
CA LEU A 22 -8.27 -4.92 3.68
C LEU A 22 -9.01 -4.20 2.54
N SER A 23 -8.31 -3.42 1.72
CA SER A 23 -8.92 -2.75 0.57
C SER A 23 -9.59 -3.74 -0.40
N TRP A 24 -8.90 -4.84 -0.73
CA TRP A 24 -9.46 -5.87 -1.61
C TRP A 24 -10.67 -6.57 -0.98
N LEU A 25 -10.55 -7.06 0.25
CA LEU A 25 -11.63 -7.72 0.97
C LEU A 25 -12.86 -6.83 1.14
N LEU A 26 -12.64 -5.54 1.44
CA LEU A 26 -13.71 -4.57 1.65
C LEU A 26 -14.39 -4.19 0.32
N ALA A 27 -13.64 -4.10 -0.78
CA ALA A 27 -14.21 -3.95 -2.12
C ALA A 27 -15.11 -5.14 -2.51
N GLY A 28 -14.66 -6.36 -2.18
CA GLY A 28 -15.45 -7.58 -2.35
C GLY A 28 -16.72 -7.56 -1.49
N TYR A 29 -16.60 -7.22 -0.21
CA TYR A 29 -17.73 -7.13 0.71
C TYR A 29 -18.78 -6.11 0.25
N LEU A 30 -18.37 -4.90 -0.13
CA LEU A 30 -19.28 -3.89 -0.68
C LEU A 30 -20.00 -4.41 -1.93
N ARG A 31 -19.28 -5.09 -2.82
CA ARG A 31 -19.86 -5.65 -4.05
C ARG A 31 -20.88 -6.75 -3.77
N PHE A 32 -20.58 -7.69 -2.87
CA PHE A 32 -21.41 -8.87 -2.64
C PHE A 32 -22.56 -8.65 -1.65
N TYR A 33 -22.41 -7.70 -0.73
CA TYR A 33 -23.36 -7.49 0.36
C TYR A 33 -24.19 -6.21 0.21
N VAL A 34 -23.66 -5.18 -0.46
CA VAL A 34 -24.34 -3.87 -0.59
C VAL A 34 -24.99 -3.70 -1.96
N ILE A 35 -24.42 -4.29 -3.03
CA ILE A 35 -24.96 -4.12 -4.40
C ILE A 35 -25.81 -5.35 -4.78
N PRO A 36 -27.14 -5.21 -4.93
CA PRO A 36 -27.99 -6.30 -5.38
C PRO A 36 -27.68 -6.69 -6.84
N GLY A 37 -27.64 -8.00 -7.14
CA GLY A 37 -27.40 -8.53 -8.48
C GLY A 37 -25.97 -9.04 -8.75
N GLY A 38 -25.10 -9.09 -7.75
CA GLY A 38 -23.80 -9.75 -7.87
C GLY A 38 -23.93 -11.28 -7.85
N VAL A 39 -23.65 -11.94 -8.98
CA VAL A 39 -23.36 -13.38 -8.97
C VAL A 39 -22.22 -13.58 -7.97
N ARG A 40 -22.44 -14.41 -6.94
CA ARG A 40 -21.40 -14.75 -5.95
C ARG A 40 -20.26 -15.41 -6.72
N ALA A 41 -19.21 -14.66 -7.03
CA ALA A 41 -17.97 -15.27 -7.47
C ALA A 41 -17.54 -16.24 -6.37
N SER A 42 -16.98 -17.39 -6.72
CA SER A 42 -16.56 -18.34 -5.70
C SER A 42 -15.59 -17.62 -4.75
N PHE A 43 -15.85 -17.70 -3.46
CA PHE A 43 -15.01 -17.07 -2.43
C PHE A 43 -13.54 -17.48 -2.58
N THR A 44 -13.31 -18.71 -3.06
CA THR A 44 -12.00 -19.25 -3.39
C THR A 44 -11.27 -18.48 -4.50
N LEU A 45 -11.96 -18.10 -5.58
CA LEU A 45 -11.35 -17.27 -6.64
C LEU A 45 -10.95 -15.89 -6.08
N PHE A 46 -11.79 -15.32 -5.20
CA PHE A 46 -11.51 -14.02 -4.61
C PHE A 46 -10.27 -14.04 -3.70
N LEU A 47 -10.09 -15.12 -2.93
CA LEU A 47 -8.90 -15.38 -2.11
C LEU A 47 -7.65 -15.58 -2.97
N GLN A 48 -7.73 -16.36 -4.05
CA GLN A 48 -6.60 -16.54 -4.97
C GLN A 48 -6.15 -15.21 -5.58
N ILE A 49 -7.10 -14.37 -6.00
CA ILE A 49 -6.81 -13.05 -6.55
C ILE A 49 -6.20 -12.12 -5.49
N SER A 50 -6.57 -12.23 -4.21
CA SER A 50 -5.98 -11.39 -3.15
C SER A 50 -4.46 -11.55 -3.03
N VAL A 51 -3.94 -12.77 -3.22
CA VAL A 51 -2.49 -13.03 -3.20
C VAL A 51 -1.81 -12.30 -4.35
N LEU A 52 -2.46 -12.32 -5.53
CA LEU A 52 -1.96 -11.67 -6.73
C LEU A 52 -1.97 -10.14 -6.59
N VAL A 53 -3.04 -9.58 -6.00
CA VAL A 53 -3.18 -8.16 -5.70
C VAL A 53 -2.01 -7.69 -4.85
N VAL A 54 -1.81 -8.36 -3.71
CA VAL A 54 -0.74 -8.03 -2.75
C VAL A 54 0.62 -8.10 -3.41
N ALA A 55 0.90 -9.19 -4.15
CA ALA A 55 2.18 -9.39 -4.83
C ALA A 55 2.48 -8.25 -5.82
N TYR A 56 1.53 -7.88 -6.68
CA TYR A 56 1.73 -6.83 -7.67
C TYR A 56 1.91 -5.45 -7.04
N THR A 57 1.05 -5.08 -6.09
CA THR A 57 1.15 -3.77 -5.44
C THR A 57 2.45 -3.65 -4.63
N LEU A 58 2.87 -4.69 -3.90
CA LEU A 58 4.14 -4.69 -3.20
C LEU A 58 5.34 -4.63 -4.14
N PHE A 59 5.27 -5.32 -5.28
CA PHE A 59 6.33 -5.28 -6.28
C PHE A 59 6.56 -3.86 -6.79
N PHE A 60 5.50 -3.13 -7.15
CA PHE A 60 5.64 -1.74 -7.62
C PHE A 60 6.02 -0.76 -6.50
N ILE A 61 5.47 -0.91 -5.29
CA ILE A 61 5.86 -0.08 -4.14
C ILE A 61 7.36 -0.28 -3.82
N SER A 62 7.84 -1.52 -3.86
CA SER A 62 9.25 -1.84 -3.66
C SER A 62 10.13 -1.29 -4.77
N ARG A 63 9.71 -1.43 -6.03
CA ARG A 63 10.45 -0.94 -7.20
C ARG A 63 10.61 0.57 -7.19
N ASN A 64 9.58 1.30 -6.80
CA ASN A 64 9.58 2.77 -6.80
C ASN A 64 10.30 3.38 -5.58
N GLY A 65 10.98 2.55 -4.78
CA GLY A 65 11.87 3.00 -3.73
C GLY A 65 11.14 3.62 -2.53
N LEU A 66 9.86 3.31 -2.32
CA LEU A 66 9.10 3.79 -1.17
C LEU A 66 9.57 3.20 0.17
N TYR A 67 10.44 2.20 0.13
CA TYR A 67 11.12 1.65 1.30
C TYR A 67 12.48 2.30 1.58
N VAL A 68 12.89 3.32 0.83
CA VAL A 68 14.13 4.07 1.12
C VAL A 68 13.86 5.13 2.19
N GLU A 69 14.59 5.04 3.31
CA GLU A 69 14.49 5.97 4.45
C GLU A 69 15.28 7.26 4.19
N ASP A 70 14.79 8.11 3.28
CA ASP A 70 15.25 9.50 3.21
C ASP A 70 14.36 10.38 4.09
N LEU A 71 14.92 10.86 5.20
CA LEU A 71 14.25 11.74 6.18
C LEU A 71 13.84 13.10 5.60
N GLU A 72 14.37 13.46 4.42
CA GLU A 72 14.17 14.75 3.74
C GLU A 72 13.27 14.62 2.50
N HIS A 73 12.12 13.95 2.65
CA HIS A 73 11.11 13.95 1.60
C HIS A 73 9.91 14.80 1.97
N SER A 74 9.56 15.71 1.05
CA SER A 74 8.30 16.43 1.08
C SER A 74 7.17 15.40 1.01
N TRP A 75 6.27 15.43 2.01
CA TRP A 75 5.12 14.52 2.14
C TRP A 75 4.33 14.39 0.83
N ARG A 76 4.21 15.50 0.08
CA ARG A 76 3.52 15.54 -1.21
C ARG A 76 4.22 14.71 -2.30
N LYS A 77 5.56 14.73 -2.33
CA LYS A 77 6.36 13.97 -3.30
C LYS A 77 6.29 12.47 -3.02
N GLU A 78 6.26 12.10 -1.75
CA GLU A 78 6.09 10.71 -1.33
C GLU A 78 4.69 10.18 -1.66
N THR A 79 3.64 10.94 -1.35
CA THR A 79 2.26 10.57 -1.69
C THR A 79 2.05 10.44 -3.20
N ASN A 80 2.62 11.33 -4.01
CA ASN A 80 2.54 11.22 -5.47
C ASN A 80 3.22 9.96 -6.00
N LYS A 81 4.42 9.62 -5.49
CA LYS A 81 5.10 8.36 -5.85
C LYS A 81 4.27 7.14 -5.42
N LEU A 82 3.64 7.20 -4.26
CA LEU A 82 2.77 6.14 -3.77
C LEU A 82 1.58 5.92 -4.69
N ILE A 83 0.87 6.99 -5.04
CA ILE A 83 -0.29 6.95 -5.93
C ILE A 83 0.12 6.39 -7.30
N PHE A 84 1.25 6.83 -7.84
CA PHE A 84 1.76 6.32 -9.12
C PHE A 84 2.08 4.82 -9.06
N SER A 85 2.75 4.38 -7.99
CA SER A 85 3.07 2.96 -7.78
C SER A 85 1.80 2.10 -7.63
N ALA A 86 0.82 2.59 -6.88
CA ALA A 86 -0.46 1.92 -6.72
C ALA A 86 -1.24 1.85 -8.04
N PHE A 87 -1.15 2.89 -8.87
CA PHE A 87 -1.75 2.93 -10.19
C PHE A 87 -1.10 1.92 -11.16
N GLU A 88 0.23 1.81 -11.16
CA GLU A 88 0.93 0.79 -11.96
C GLU A 88 0.54 -0.64 -11.54
N GLY A 89 0.50 -0.90 -10.22
CA GLY A 89 0.05 -2.19 -9.68
C GLY A 89 -1.40 -2.50 -10.02
N PHE A 90 -2.28 -1.48 -9.96
CA PHE A 90 -3.67 -1.59 -10.36
C PHE A 90 -3.83 -1.89 -11.85
N LEU A 91 -3.09 -1.20 -12.73
CA LEU A 91 -3.13 -1.46 -14.16
C LEU A 91 -2.71 -2.90 -14.48
N LEU A 92 -1.62 -3.38 -13.86
CA LEU A 92 -1.17 -4.77 -14.04
C LEU A 92 -2.25 -5.76 -13.59
N LEU A 93 -2.90 -5.50 -12.45
CA LEU A 93 -4.00 -6.30 -11.95
C LEU A 93 -5.20 -6.31 -12.90
N VAL A 94 -5.58 -5.16 -13.47
CA VAL A 94 -6.66 -5.06 -14.45
C VAL A 94 -6.35 -5.91 -15.68
N ILE A 95 -5.13 -5.81 -16.22
CA ILE A 95 -4.68 -6.59 -17.37
C ILE A 95 -4.75 -8.09 -17.04
N THR A 96 -4.18 -8.53 -15.92
CA THR A 96 -4.18 -9.95 -15.55
C THR A 96 -5.60 -10.48 -15.31
N LEU A 97 -6.49 -9.69 -14.70
CA LEU A 97 -7.87 -10.12 -14.50
C LEU A 97 -8.66 -10.18 -15.81
N TYR A 98 -8.42 -9.26 -16.74
CA TYR A 98 -9.16 -9.19 -18.00
C TYR A 98 -8.75 -10.27 -19.00
N PHE A 99 -7.44 -10.58 -19.06
CA PHE A 99 -6.89 -11.55 -20.00
C PHE A 99 -6.67 -12.94 -19.38
N GLY A 100 -6.42 -13.03 -18.08
CA GLY A 100 -6.09 -14.28 -17.38
C GLY A 100 -7.29 -15.05 -16.83
N PHE A 101 -8.41 -14.38 -16.53
CA PHE A 101 -9.60 -15.04 -15.98
C PHE A 101 -10.76 -15.01 -16.97
N SER A 102 -11.24 -16.20 -17.35
CA SER A 102 -12.45 -16.35 -18.18
C SER A 102 -13.72 -15.90 -17.44
N ALA A 103 -13.73 -16.04 -16.11
CA ALA A 103 -14.79 -15.51 -15.25
C ALA A 103 -14.68 -13.99 -15.16
N LYS A 104 -15.64 -13.28 -15.76
CA LYS A 104 -15.71 -11.82 -15.74
C LYS A 104 -15.90 -11.32 -14.30
N VAL A 105 -14.80 -10.95 -13.66
CA VAL A 105 -14.83 -10.23 -12.38
C VAL A 105 -15.56 -8.91 -12.60
N SER A 106 -16.38 -8.51 -11.62
CA SER A 106 -17.15 -7.29 -11.77
C SER A 106 -16.25 -6.07 -11.89
N ARG A 107 -16.44 -5.32 -12.99
CA ARG A 107 -15.79 -4.02 -13.24
C ARG A 107 -15.97 -3.04 -12.08
N LEU A 108 -17.12 -3.08 -11.42
CA LEU A 108 -17.43 -2.25 -10.25
C LEU A 108 -16.56 -2.61 -9.03
N ALA A 109 -16.27 -3.90 -8.82
CA ALA A 109 -15.41 -4.33 -7.71
C ALA A 109 -13.96 -3.86 -7.90
N ILE A 110 -13.48 -3.92 -9.14
CA ILE A 110 -12.14 -3.44 -9.52
C ILE A 110 -12.03 -1.93 -9.32
N GLY A 111 -13.03 -1.15 -9.76
CA GLY A 111 -13.06 0.30 -9.55
C GLY A 111 -13.14 0.70 -8.08
N LEU A 112 -13.98 0.02 -7.29
CA LEU A 112 -14.07 0.25 -5.84
C LEU A 112 -12.74 -0.06 -5.14
N HIS A 113 -12.08 -1.15 -5.52
CA HIS A 113 -10.77 -1.50 -4.97
C HIS A 113 -9.73 -0.40 -5.22
N PHE A 114 -9.71 0.20 -6.42
CA PHE A 114 -8.78 1.29 -6.73
C PHE A 114 -8.98 2.52 -5.83
N ILE A 115 -10.22 2.89 -5.56
CA ILE A 115 -10.51 4.03 -4.67
C ILE A 115 -10.08 3.68 -3.24
N LEU A 116 -10.44 2.49 -2.77
CA LEU A 116 -10.14 2.04 -1.40
C LEU A 116 -8.62 1.90 -1.18
N ILE A 117 -7.88 1.36 -2.15
CA ILE A 117 -6.44 1.12 -1.97
C ILE A 117 -5.68 2.45 -1.83
N ILE A 118 -6.07 3.49 -2.57
CA ILE A 118 -5.49 4.83 -2.44
C ILE A 118 -5.79 5.40 -1.05
N ILE A 119 -7.05 5.33 -0.60
CA ILE A 119 -7.43 5.87 0.72
C ILE A 119 -6.67 5.15 1.84
N PHE A 120 -6.62 3.82 1.80
CA PHE A 120 -5.92 3.02 2.81
C PHE A 120 -4.42 3.29 2.83
N LEU A 121 -3.74 3.26 1.67
CA LEU A 121 -2.30 3.52 1.61
C LEU A 121 -1.96 4.96 2.04
N VAL A 122 -2.74 5.96 1.65
CA VAL A 122 -2.49 7.36 2.03
C VAL A 122 -2.70 7.57 3.53
N THR A 123 -3.78 7.03 4.09
CA THR A 123 -4.06 7.14 5.54
C THR A 123 -2.97 6.45 6.35
N GLU A 124 -2.65 5.20 6.02
CA GLU A 124 -1.57 4.43 6.65
C GLU A 124 -0.23 5.18 6.59
N ARG A 125 0.14 5.72 5.42
CA ARG A 125 1.40 6.46 5.28
C ARG A 125 1.45 7.71 6.14
N THR A 126 0.31 8.37 6.33
CA THR A 126 0.18 9.53 7.21
C THR A 126 0.35 9.13 8.66
N PHE A 127 -0.25 8.02 9.10
CA PHE A 127 -0.05 7.46 10.44
C PHE A 127 1.40 7.07 10.71
N ILE A 128 2.05 6.36 9.78
CA ILE A 128 3.46 5.95 9.92
C ILE A 128 4.37 7.18 9.99
N SER A 129 4.15 8.16 9.12
CA SER A 129 4.92 9.42 9.13
C SER A 129 4.75 10.19 10.44
N ALA A 130 3.52 10.27 10.97
CA ALA A 130 3.24 10.89 12.24
C ALA A 130 3.89 10.14 13.42
N TYR A 131 3.84 8.81 13.39
CA TYR A 131 4.49 7.95 14.40
C TYR A 131 6.01 8.11 14.40
N ILE A 132 6.65 8.10 13.23
CA ILE A 132 8.09 8.33 13.09
C ILE A 132 8.47 9.72 13.60
N ARG A 133 7.73 10.77 13.21
CA ARG A 133 7.97 12.15 13.71
C ARG A 133 7.85 12.23 15.23
N SER A 134 6.84 11.58 15.82
CA SER A 134 6.67 11.50 17.28
C SER A 134 7.86 10.81 17.96
N CYS A 135 8.35 9.72 17.37
CA CYS A 135 9.53 9.01 17.89
C CYS A 135 10.84 9.78 17.72
N CYS A 136 11.01 10.55 16.64
CA CYS A 136 12.14 11.45 16.45
C CYS A 136 12.14 12.58 17.49
N ARG A 137 10.98 13.18 17.81
CA ARG A 137 10.86 14.20 18.88
C ARG A 137 11.24 13.67 20.26
N LYS A 138 11.05 12.37 20.51
CA LYS A 138 11.45 11.68 21.74
C LYS A 138 12.93 11.25 21.75
N GLY A 139 13.72 11.63 20.74
CA GLY A 139 15.16 11.38 20.67
C GLY A 139 15.60 9.96 20.28
N LYS A 140 14.67 9.02 20.07
CA LYS A 140 14.99 7.60 19.73
C LYS A 140 15.67 7.42 18.37
N TYR A 141 15.51 8.38 17.46
CA TYR A 141 16.03 8.32 16.09
C TYR A 141 16.96 9.50 15.74
N ASN A 142 17.46 10.25 16.73
CA ASN A 142 18.42 11.31 16.48
C ASN A 142 19.73 10.71 15.91
N ARG A 143 20.00 11.01 14.64
CA ARG A 143 21.37 10.93 14.12
C ARG A 143 22.17 11.96 14.92
N LYS A 144 23.22 11.51 15.63
CA LYS A 144 24.21 12.43 16.18
C LYS A 144 24.89 13.10 14.99
N ILE A 145 24.44 14.29 14.63
CA ILE A 145 25.10 15.12 13.62
C ILE A 145 26.26 15.76 14.37
N LEU A 146 27.48 15.26 14.14
CA LEU A 146 28.70 15.91 14.62
C LEU A 146 28.93 17.11 13.70
N LEU A 147 28.50 18.29 14.13
CA LEU A 147 28.82 19.52 13.44
C LEU A 147 30.28 19.84 13.78
N VAL A 148 31.20 19.55 12.87
CA VAL A 148 32.60 19.97 12.97
C VAL A 148 32.77 21.16 12.04
N GLY A 149 32.77 22.35 12.61
CA GLY A 149 32.95 23.61 11.89
C GLY A 149 33.14 24.75 12.89
N TYR A 150 33.94 25.74 12.51
CA TYR A 150 34.15 26.96 13.28
C TYR A 150 33.28 28.05 12.63
N GLY A 151 32.09 28.29 13.19
CA GLY A 151 31.18 29.38 12.77
C GLY A 151 30.30 29.04 11.58
#